data_AF-A0A9X2GMM8-F1
#
_entry.id   AF-A0A9X2GMM8-F1
#
_cell.length_a   1.000
_cell.length_b   1.000
_cell.length_c   1.000
_cell.angle_alpha   90.00
_cell.angle_beta   90.00
_cell.angle_gamma   90.00
#
_symmetry.space_group_name_H-M   'P 1'
#
loop_
_entity.id
_entity.type
_entity.pdbx_description
1 polymer ?
#
loop_
_entity_poly.entity_id
_entity_poly.type
_entity_poly.pdbx_seq_one_letter_code
_entity_poly.pdbx_strand_id
1 'polypeptide(L)'
;MSWQGEVGLPSVPAPRVGDEPELMAAALAGDAQAAHRLGKLFAQHGDRAAARHWWERAAAGGSVDSAYNLGIWHEKHGSLEDAVTWYEAAASTGDAEAATNLALLLLEQRGDVGAARVWFESAATAGSRTAARRLALMCEDAGELGVAREWHRRAAEGGDAASAHDLGFLAYCAGQGAEAVHWWECAARGGHADSAYCLGLYLHAGRDPEGAEAYYRLAARSEHPGAASRLGGVALSRGDLRAARAWFEQAANAGRAYDQRMAGFVCVELDDTAAASHWFGRAAAGGDAESAFNYGLLLIAEFGDLAGGRHWFRQAARAGHHRAAVELGGLLSVAGEHGEAQEWLADPPPPSSWARPAEPELTARAELAAAATRRRDGAELEVADLAEVLSTWDLMTRPLHDHSDVLAWLVERSGAHASAVEHLASVRGALVRPGSAPWPSPGELQHVLVTARDLRWRLGIR
;
A
#
# COMPACT_ATOMS: atom_id res chain seq x y z
N MET A 1 -70.20 -33.98 -13.86
CA MET A 1 -69.26 -32.94 -13.41
C MET A 1 -67.94 -33.62 -13.07
N SER A 2 -67.00 -33.64 -14.00
CA SER A 2 -65.63 -34.12 -13.79
C SER A 2 -64.69 -32.99 -14.19
N TRP A 3 -64.11 -32.33 -13.20
CA TRP A 3 -63.08 -31.32 -13.37
C TRP A 3 -61.76 -32.03 -13.66
N GLN A 4 -61.30 -31.96 -14.92
CA GLN A 4 -59.91 -32.19 -15.29
C GLN A 4 -59.17 -30.86 -15.11
N GLY A 5 -58.16 -30.84 -14.24
CA GLY A 5 -57.25 -29.73 -14.08
C GLY A 5 -55.82 -30.25 -14.14
N GLU A 6 -55.28 -30.39 -15.35
CA GLU A 6 -53.84 -30.50 -15.55
C GLU A 6 -53.20 -29.16 -15.18
N VAL A 7 -52.34 -29.19 -14.17
CA VAL A 7 -51.52 -28.04 -13.78
C VAL A 7 -50.43 -27.89 -14.84
N GLY A 8 -50.59 -26.90 -15.73
CA GLY A 8 -49.64 -26.61 -16.80
C GLY A 8 -48.27 -26.25 -16.25
N LEU A 9 -47.25 -26.98 -16.69
CA LEU A 9 -45.85 -26.59 -16.54
C LEU A 9 -45.61 -25.23 -17.24
N PRO A 10 -44.75 -24.35 -16.71
CA PRO A 10 -44.43 -23.09 -17.38
C PRO A 10 -43.84 -23.35 -18.76
N SER A 11 -44.38 -22.68 -19.79
CA SER A 11 -43.96 -22.80 -21.17
C SER A 11 -42.51 -22.39 -21.34
N VAL A 12 -41.67 -23.34 -21.76
CA VAL A 12 -40.28 -23.07 -22.17
C VAL A 12 -40.32 -22.05 -23.33
N PRO A 13 -39.71 -20.86 -23.22
CA PRO A 13 -39.63 -19.94 -24.33
C PRO A 13 -38.82 -20.59 -25.45
N ALA A 14 -39.40 -20.68 -26.65
CA ALA A 14 -38.72 -21.22 -27.83
C ALA A 14 -37.67 -20.21 -28.32
N PRO A 15 -36.36 -20.53 -28.31
CA PRO A 15 -35.36 -19.56 -28.72
C PRO A 15 -34.78 -19.87 -30.10
N ARG A 16 -34.39 -18.80 -30.79
CA ARG A 16 -33.71 -18.82 -32.09
C ARG A 16 -32.24 -19.24 -31.90
N VAL A 17 -31.92 -20.52 -32.09
CA VAL A 17 -30.57 -20.98 -32.39
C VAL A 17 -30.67 -21.87 -33.63
N GLY A 18 -30.21 -21.34 -34.76
CA GLY A 18 -30.38 -21.96 -36.07
C GLY A 18 -29.42 -23.12 -36.38
N ASP A 19 -28.41 -23.40 -35.56
CA ASP A 19 -27.25 -24.16 -36.06
C ASP A 19 -26.89 -25.48 -35.34
N GLU A 20 -27.58 -25.90 -34.27
CA GLU A 20 -27.27 -27.20 -33.62
C GLU A 20 -28.52 -27.99 -33.18
N PRO A 21 -29.38 -28.45 -34.11
CA PRO A 21 -30.56 -29.26 -33.79
C PRO A 21 -30.20 -30.58 -33.08
N GLU A 22 -29.02 -31.12 -33.35
CA GLU A 22 -28.48 -32.32 -32.70
C GLU A 22 -28.12 -32.06 -31.23
N LEU A 23 -27.54 -30.89 -30.90
CA LEU A 23 -27.24 -30.50 -29.52
C LEU A 23 -28.53 -30.35 -28.69
N MET A 24 -29.55 -29.72 -29.29
CA MET A 24 -30.86 -29.59 -28.67
C MET A 24 -31.50 -30.95 -28.41
N ALA A 25 -31.49 -31.85 -29.39
CA ALA A 25 -32.03 -33.19 -29.24
C ALA A 25 -31.31 -33.99 -28.13
N ALA A 26 -29.98 -33.92 -28.07
CA ALA A 26 -29.19 -34.58 -27.03
C ALA A 26 -29.51 -34.04 -25.63
N ALA A 27 -29.59 -32.71 -25.47
CA ALA A 27 -29.93 -32.08 -24.19
C ALA A 27 -31.37 -32.39 -23.72
N LEU A 28 -32.31 -32.47 -24.66
CA LEU A 28 -33.68 -32.90 -24.39
C LEU A 28 -33.74 -34.38 -23.98
N ALA A 29 -32.88 -35.22 -24.56
CA ALA A 29 -32.72 -36.63 -24.21
C ALA A 29 -32.00 -36.86 -22.86
N GLY A 30 -31.56 -35.79 -22.17
CA GLY A 30 -30.98 -35.85 -20.84
C GLY A 30 -29.44 -35.83 -20.80
N ASP A 31 -28.77 -35.56 -21.93
CA ASP A 31 -27.32 -35.39 -21.95
C ASP A 31 -26.93 -34.09 -21.21
N ALA A 32 -26.25 -34.25 -20.07
CA ALA A 32 -25.82 -33.16 -19.21
C ALA A 32 -24.77 -32.25 -19.87
N GLN A 33 -23.89 -32.81 -20.72
CA GLN A 33 -22.88 -32.02 -21.43
C GLN A 33 -23.52 -31.20 -22.55
N ALA A 34 -24.48 -31.78 -23.27
CA ALA A 34 -25.26 -31.07 -24.28
C ALA A 34 -26.06 -29.92 -23.65
N ALA A 35 -26.74 -30.19 -22.52
CA ALA A 35 -27.46 -29.17 -21.76
C ALA A 35 -26.53 -28.05 -21.25
N HIS A 36 -25.32 -28.39 -20.75
CA HIS A 36 -24.33 -27.38 -20.33
C HIS A 36 -23.94 -26.44 -21.48
N ARG A 37 -23.64 -27.01 -22.66
CA ARG A 37 -23.26 -26.25 -23.86
C ARG A 37 -24.38 -25.31 -24.32
N LEU A 38 -25.63 -25.78 -24.31
CA LEU A 38 -26.79 -24.93 -24.58
C LEU A 38 -26.89 -23.78 -23.58
N GLY A 39 -26.72 -24.05 -22.28
CA GLY A 39 -26.73 -23.01 -21.25
C GLY A 39 -25.71 -21.90 -21.53
N LYS A 40 -24.48 -22.29 -21.91
CA LYS A 40 -23.43 -21.34 -22.30
C LYS A 40 -23.80 -20.54 -23.56
N LEU A 41 -24.37 -21.20 -24.57
CA LEU A 41 -24.79 -20.56 -25.81
C LEU A 41 -25.89 -19.51 -25.55
N PHE A 42 -26.92 -19.85 -24.78
CA PHE A 42 -27.97 -18.89 -24.43
C PHE A 42 -27.44 -17.73 -23.60
N ALA A 43 -26.49 -17.98 -22.69
CA ALA A 43 -25.85 -16.91 -21.93
C ALA A 43 -25.09 -15.93 -22.84
N GLN A 44 -24.37 -16.43 -23.85
CA GLN A 44 -23.67 -15.60 -24.84
C GLN A 44 -24.63 -14.75 -25.69
N HIS A 45 -25.82 -15.27 -25.98
CA HIS A 45 -26.87 -14.53 -26.71
C HIS A 45 -27.71 -13.61 -25.81
N GLY A 46 -27.40 -13.55 -24.51
CA GLY A 46 -28.10 -12.71 -23.54
C GLY A 46 -29.42 -13.28 -23.03
N ASP A 47 -29.82 -14.50 -23.43
CA ASP A 47 -31.01 -15.18 -22.91
C ASP A 47 -30.69 -15.87 -21.58
N ARG A 48 -30.74 -15.08 -20.51
CA ARG A 48 -30.39 -15.53 -19.14
C ARG A 48 -31.36 -16.58 -18.60
N ALA A 49 -32.63 -16.53 -18.98
CA ALA A 49 -33.65 -17.47 -18.50
C ALA A 49 -33.43 -18.84 -19.14
N ALA A 50 -33.20 -18.88 -20.45
CA ALA A 50 -32.86 -20.12 -21.14
C ALA A 50 -31.52 -20.67 -20.65
N ALA A 51 -30.51 -19.82 -20.44
CA ALA A 51 -29.21 -20.23 -19.92
C ALA A 51 -29.33 -20.95 -18.56
N ARG A 52 -30.02 -20.31 -17.61
CA ARG A 52 -30.30 -20.90 -16.29
C ARG A 52 -31.03 -22.23 -16.41
N HIS A 53 -32.10 -22.30 -17.20
CA HIS A 53 -32.89 -23.51 -17.37
C HIS A 53 -32.03 -24.70 -17.84
N TRP A 54 -31.17 -24.47 -18.84
CA TRP A 54 -30.31 -25.52 -19.37
C TRP A 54 -29.19 -25.90 -18.42
N TRP A 55 -28.62 -24.95 -17.68
CA TRP A 55 -27.67 -25.26 -16.61
C TRP A 55 -28.31 -26.03 -15.45
N GLU A 56 -29.54 -25.73 -15.04
CA GLU A 56 -30.26 -26.50 -14.00
C GLU A 56 -30.44 -27.97 -14.42
N ARG A 57 -30.85 -28.20 -15.68
CA ARG A 57 -30.96 -29.56 -16.24
C ARG A 57 -29.61 -30.28 -16.27
N ALA A 58 -28.56 -29.58 -16.69
CA ALA A 58 -27.21 -30.14 -16.74
C ALA A 58 -26.66 -30.46 -15.34
N ALA A 59 -26.86 -29.57 -14.37
CA ALA A 59 -26.45 -29.76 -12.98
C ALA A 59 -27.21 -30.92 -12.33
N ALA A 60 -28.52 -31.06 -12.59
CA ALA A 60 -29.31 -32.22 -12.16
C ALA A 60 -28.80 -33.53 -12.77
N GLY A 61 -28.19 -33.47 -13.96
CA GLY A 61 -27.47 -34.58 -14.60
C GLY A 61 -26.02 -34.77 -14.13
N GLY A 62 -25.57 -34.06 -13.09
CA GLY A 62 -24.22 -34.18 -12.49
C GLY A 62 -23.15 -33.28 -13.11
N SER A 63 -23.52 -32.29 -13.93
CA SER A 63 -22.56 -31.33 -14.50
C SER A 63 -22.06 -30.33 -13.44
N VAL A 64 -20.81 -30.51 -13.01
CA VAL A 64 -20.09 -29.61 -12.09
C VAL A 64 -19.99 -28.19 -12.65
N ASP A 65 -19.55 -28.04 -13.91
CA ASP A 65 -19.44 -26.73 -14.59
C ASP A 65 -20.78 -25.98 -14.63
N SER A 66 -21.91 -26.70 -14.73
CA SER A 66 -23.23 -26.09 -14.72
C SER A 66 -23.66 -25.66 -13.32
N ALA A 67 -23.36 -26.46 -12.30
CA ALA A 67 -23.57 -26.05 -10.91
C ALA A 67 -22.73 -24.81 -10.57
N TYR A 68 -21.47 -24.75 -11.00
CA TYR A 68 -20.62 -23.55 -10.87
C TYR A 68 -21.22 -22.33 -11.56
N ASN A 69 -21.66 -22.47 -12.82
CA ASN A 69 -22.30 -21.37 -13.57
C ASN A 69 -23.62 -20.90 -12.93
N LEU A 70 -24.38 -21.81 -12.31
CA LEU A 70 -25.57 -21.45 -11.54
C LEU A 70 -25.20 -20.67 -10.28
N GLY A 71 -24.11 -21.03 -9.60
CA GLY A 71 -23.54 -20.25 -8.50
C GLY A 71 -23.28 -18.80 -8.90
N ILE A 72 -22.55 -18.60 -10.01
CA ILE A 72 -22.28 -17.26 -10.56
C ILE A 72 -23.59 -16.54 -10.95
N TRP A 73 -24.54 -17.26 -11.55
CA TRP A 73 -25.80 -16.67 -11.97
C TRP A 73 -26.60 -16.15 -10.77
N HIS A 74 -26.71 -16.97 -9.71
CA HIS A 74 -27.44 -16.63 -8.49
C HIS A 74 -26.73 -15.55 -7.66
N GLU A 75 -25.40 -15.52 -7.65
CA GLU A 75 -24.64 -14.43 -7.02
C GLU A 75 -24.98 -13.07 -7.63
N LYS A 76 -25.20 -13.02 -8.95
CA LYS A 76 -25.51 -11.76 -9.67
C LYS A 76 -26.99 -11.41 -9.77
N HIS A 77 -27.87 -12.41 -9.75
CA HIS A 77 -29.29 -12.22 -10.10
C HIS A 77 -30.28 -12.93 -9.16
N GLY A 78 -29.79 -13.81 -8.29
CA GLY A 78 -30.60 -14.64 -7.42
C GLY A 78 -30.41 -14.29 -5.95
N SER A 79 -30.71 -15.27 -5.08
CA SER A 79 -30.43 -15.16 -3.66
C SER A 79 -29.00 -15.61 -3.33
N LEU A 80 -28.48 -15.09 -2.23
CA LEU A 80 -27.21 -15.52 -1.65
C LEU A 80 -27.24 -17.02 -1.30
N GLU A 81 -28.37 -17.49 -0.78
CA GLU A 81 -28.58 -18.88 -0.38
C GLU A 81 -28.51 -19.84 -1.57
N ASP A 82 -29.12 -19.48 -2.70
CA ASP A 82 -29.04 -20.28 -3.92
C ASP A 82 -27.60 -20.31 -4.46
N ALA A 83 -26.91 -19.16 -4.43
CA ALA A 83 -25.52 -19.06 -4.88
C ALA A 83 -24.61 -19.98 -4.04
N VAL A 84 -24.75 -19.93 -2.71
CA VAL A 84 -24.06 -20.82 -1.77
C VAL A 84 -24.37 -22.28 -2.10
N THR A 85 -25.65 -22.63 -2.29
CA THR A 85 -26.08 -24.00 -2.57
C THR A 85 -25.44 -24.56 -3.85
N TRP A 86 -25.45 -23.77 -4.92
CA TRP A 86 -24.88 -24.19 -6.20
C TRP A 86 -23.36 -24.23 -6.19
N TYR A 87 -22.70 -23.28 -5.54
CA TYR A 87 -21.25 -23.34 -5.37
C TYR A 87 -20.83 -24.50 -4.46
N GLU A 88 -21.54 -24.78 -3.37
CA GLU A 88 -21.30 -25.95 -2.51
C GLU A 88 -21.42 -27.26 -3.29
N ALA A 89 -22.43 -27.39 -4.15
CA ALA A 89 -22.61 -28.56 -4.98
C ALA A 89 -21.41 -28.81 -5.92
N ALA A 90 -20.88 -27.76 -6.55
CA ALA A 90 -19.68 -27.86 -7.40
C ALA A 90 -18.39 -28.04 -6.58
N ALA A 91 -18.23 -27.30 -5.49
CA ALA A 91 -17.05 -27.37 -4.62
C ALA A 91 -16.89 -28.76 -3.99
N SER A 92 -18.00 -29.40 -3.61
CA SER A 92 -18.01 -30.75 -3.01
C SER A 92 -17.50 -31.85 -3.95
N THR A 93 -17.43 -31.60 -5.27
CA THR A 93 -16.83 -32.53 -6.23
C THR A 93 -15.33 -32.30 -6.45
N GLY A 94 -14.72 -31.37 -5.70
CA GLY A 94 -13.32 -30.99 -5.84
C GLY A 94 -13.05 -29.85 -6.82
N ASP A 95 -14.10 -29.12 -7.26
CA ASP A 95 -13.92 -27.94 -8.10
C ASP A 95 -13.31 -26.79 -7.29
N ALA A 96 -12.04 -26.48 -7.58
CA ALA A 96 -11.28 -25.51 -6.83
C ALA A 96 -11.74 -24.06 -7.06
N GLU A 97 -12.30 -23.73 -8.23
CA GLU A 97 -12.83 -22.40 -8.52
C GLU A 97 -14.15 -22.16 -7.77
N ALA A 98 -15.06 -23.14 -7.80
CA ALA A 98 -16.30 -23.12 -7.03
C ALA A 98 -16.03 -23.02 -5.53
N ALA A 99 -15.09 -23.83 -5.01
CA ALA A 99 -14.67 -23.76 -3.61
C ALA A 99 -14.06 -22.40 -3.25
N THR A 100 -13.26 -21.80 -4.14
CA THR A 100 -12.71 -20.45 -3.94
C THR A 100 -13.81 -19.38 -3.90
N ASN A 101 -14.77 -19.42 -4.83
CA ASN A 101 -15.86 -18.44 -4.90
C ASN A 101 -16.83 -18.60 -3.73
N LEU A 102 -17.13 -19.85 -3.34
CA LEU A 102 -17.91 -20.13 -2.14
C LEU A 102 -17.26 -19.54 -0.89
N ALA A 103 -15.95 -19.76 -0.72
CA ALA A 103 -15.22 -19.25 0.42
C ALA A 103 -15.25 -17.71 0.48
N LEU A 104 -15.06 -17.03 -0.66
CA LEU A 104 -15.19 -15.58 -0.76
C LEU A 104 -16.61 -15.11 -0.41
N LEU A 105 -17.63 -15.79 -0.95
CA LEU A 105 -19.03 -15.45 -0.70
C LEU A 105 -19.40 -15.58 0.79
N LEU A 106 -18.97 -16.66 1.45
CA LEU A 106 -19.18 -16.88 2.87
C LEU A 106 -18.45 -15.84 3.73
N LEU A 107 -17.22 -15.48 3.35
CA LEU A 107 -16.44 -14.47 4.07
C LEU A 107 -17.05 -13.07 3.93
N GLU A 108 -17.31 -12.62 2.71
CA GLU A 108 -17.68 -11.23 2.43
C GLU A 108 -19.17 -10.95 2.71
N GLN A 109 -20.06 -11.91 2.46
CA GLN A 109 -21.51 -11.70 2.59
C GLN A 109 -22.09 -12.22 3.90
N ARG A 110 -21.44 -13.20 4.55
CA ARG A 110 -21.91 -13.76 5.83
C ARG A 110 -20.97 -13.51 7.00
N GLY A 111 -19.73 -13.09 6.75
CA GLY A 111 -18.71 -12.99 7.80
C GLY A 111 -18.33 -14.34 8.41
N ASP A 112 -18.63 -15.46 7.73
CA ASP A 112 -18.35 -16.81 8.23
C ASP A 112 -16.90 -17.18 7.93
N VAL A 113 -16.00 -16.67 8.76
CA VAL A 113 -14.55 -16.90 8.66
C VAL A 113 -14.20 -18.38 8.75
N GLY A 114 -14.92 -19.14 9.59
CA GLY A 114 -14.66 -20.56 9.81
C GLY A 114 -14.99 -21.39 8.58
N ALA A 115 -16.20 -21.23 8.03
CA ALA A 115 -16.61 -21.95 6.82
C ALA A 115 -15.78 -21.52 5.60
N ALA A 116 -15.48 -20.22 5.46
CA ALA A 116 -14.63 -19.72 4.38
C ALA A 116 -13.23 -20.36 4.43
N ARG A 117 -12.62 -20.46 5.63
CA ARG A 117 -11.30 -21.08 5.80
C ARG A 117 -11.28 -22.53 5.31
N VAL A 118 -12.30 -23.32 5.63
CA VAL A 118 -12.41 -24.73 5.19
C VAL A 118 -12.44 -24.83 3.67
N TRP A 119 -13.26 -24.01 3.01
CA TRP A 119 -13.37 -24.04 1.55
C TRP A 119 -12.13 -23.47 0.85
N PHE A 120 -11.47 -22.46 1.40
CA PHE A 120 -10.18 -22.01 0.90
C PHE A 120 -9.10 -23.09 1.04
N GLU A 121 -9.05 -23.82 2.15
CA GLU A 121 -8.10 -24.92 2.35
C GLU A 121 -8.34 -26.07 1.37
N SER A 122 -9.60 -26.42 1.13
CA SER A 122 -9.98 -27.40 0.11
C SER A 122 -9.51 -26.95 -1.29
N ALA A 123 -9.84 -25.73 -1.70
CA ALA A 123 -9.45 -25.18 -2.99
C ALA A 123 -7.92 -25.05 -3.14
N ALA A 124 -7.22 -24.60 -2.11
CA ALA A 124 -5.78 -24.43 -2.10
C ALA A 124 -5.06 -25.78 -2.20
N THR A 125 -5.58 -26.81 -1.53
CA THR A 125 -5.08 -28.20 -1.62
C THR A 125 -5.30 -28.77 -3.03
N ALA A 126 -6.38 -28.38 -3.70
CA ALA A 126 -6.66 -28.71 -5.09
C ALA A 126 -5.84 -27.88 -6.10
N GLY A 127 -4.96 -26.99 -5.65
CA GLY A 127 -4.05 -26.22 -6.50
C GLY A 127 -4.51 -24.80 -6.88
N SER A 128 -5.62 -24.31 -6.31
CA SER A 128 -6.03 -22.91 -6.51
C SER A 128 -5.05 -21.95 -5.84
N ARG A 129 -4.25 -21.26 -6.66
CA ARG A 129 -3.30 -20.23 -6.20
C ARG A 129 -4.01 -19.07 -5.50
N THR A 130 -5.17 -18.67 -6.00
CA THR A 130 -5.99 -17.62 -5.41
C THR A 130 -6.46 -18.02 -4.01
N ALA A 131 -6.94 -19.25 -3.84
CA ALA A 131 -7.34 -19.77 -2.53
C ALA A 131 -6.15 -19.89 -1.58
N ALA A 132 -5.01 -20.39 -2.06
CA ALA A 132 -3.79 -20.49 -1.26
C ALA A 132 -3.37 -19.10 -0.73
N ARG A 133 -3.38 -18.07 -1.57
CA ARG A 133 -3.11 -16.68 -1.13
C ARG A 133 -4.12 -16.19 -0.10
N ARG A 134 -5.42 -16.38 -0.34
CA ARG A 134 -6.48 -15.96 0.60
C ARG A 134 -6.35 -16.65 1.95
N LEU A 135 -6.10 -17.95 1.94
CA LEU A 135 -5.85 -18.74 3.15
C LEU A 135 -4.61 -18.27 3.89
N ALA A 136 -3.54 -17.93 3.17
CA ALA A 136 -2.32 -17.41 3.77
C ALA A 136 -2.56 -16.10 4.51
N LEU A 137 -3.29 -15.15 3.90
CA LEU A 137 -3.67 -13.89 4.54
C LEU A 137 -4.55 -14.12 5.79
N MET A 138 -5.52 -15.04 5.73
CA MET A 138 -6.33 -15.39 6.90
C MET A 138 -5.48 -16.00 8.03
N CYS A 139 -4.46 -16.79 7.69
CA CYS A 139 -3.51 -17.31 8.66
C CYS A 139 -2.59 -16.21 9.23
N GLU A 140 -2.22 -15.18 8.45
CA GLU A 140 -1.51 -14.00 8.97
C GLU A 140 -2.36 -13.25 10.00
N ASP A 141 -3.63 -12.97 9.68
CA ASP A 141 -4.57 -12.29 10.57
C ASP A 141 -4.82 -13.08 11.87
N ALA A 142 -4.79 -14.41 11.79
CA ALA A 142 -4.89 -15.30 12.95
C ALA A 142 -3.56 -15.45 13.74
N GLY A 143 -2.47 -14.84 13.28
CA GLY A 143 -1.14 -14.96 13.89
C GLY A 143 -0.44 -16.31 13.62
N GLU A 144 -0.98 -17.15 12.74
CA GLU A 144 -0.45 -18.46 12.35
C GLU A 144 0.64 -18.35 11.28
N LEU A 145 1.67 -17.53 11.54
CA LEU A 145 2.67 -17.13 10.54
C LEU A 145 3.40 -18.30 9.85
N GLY A 146 3.59 -19.42 10.55
CA GLY A 146 4.19 -20.64 9.96
C GLY A 146 3.31 -21.24 8.86
N VAL A 147 1.99 -21.30 9.10
CA VAL A 147 1.00 -21.81 8.14
C VAL A 147 0.82 -20.82 6.99
N ALA A 148 0.78 -19.53 7.29
CA ALA A 148 0.71 -18.47 6.29
C ALA A 148 1.89 -18.53 5.30
N ARG A 149 3.12 -18.71 5.80
CA ARG A 149 4.32 -18.84 4.96
C ARG A 149 4.24 -20.03 4.01
N GLU A 150 3.74 -21.18 4.47
CA GLU A 150 3.61 -22.37 3.63
C GLU A 150 2.61 -22.12 2.49
N TRP A 151 1.45 -21.53 2.79
CA TRP A 151 0.44 -21.26 1.76
C TRP A 151 0.84 -20.16 0.79
N HIS A 152 1.48 -19.08 1.26
CA HIS A 152 2.07 -18.10 0.37
C HIS A 152 3.15 -18.71 -0.52
N ARG A 153 4.00 -19.61 0.03
CA ARG A 153 5.04 -20.28 -0.77
C ARG A 153 4.42 -21.06 -1.92
N ARG A 154 3.39 -21.87 -1.66
CA ARG A 154 2.68 -22.60 -2.72
C ARG A 154 2.08 -21.68 -3.77
N ALA A 155 1.44 -20.59 -3.35
CA ALA A 155 0.89 -19.60 -4.29
C ALA A 155 2.00 -18.93 -5.13
N ALA A 156 3.09 -18.52 -4.50
CA ALA A 156 4.24 -17.87 -5.12
C ALA A 156 4.98 -18.79 -6.10
N GLU A 157 5.21 -20.06 -5.74
CA GLU A 157 5.78 -21.09 -6.62
C GLU A 157 4.87 -21.35 -7.83
N GLY A 158 3.55 -21.22 -7.64
CA GLY A 158 2.58 -21.20 -8.72
C GLY A 158 2.61 -19.93 -9.59
N GLY A 159 3.44 -18.93 -9.27
CA GLY A 159 3.58 -17.68 -10.01
C GLY A 159 2.70 -16.53 -9.52
N ASP A 160 2.14 -16.60 -8.31
CA ASP A 160 1.44 -15.47 -7.69
C ASP A 160 2.43 -14.44 -7.12
N ALA A 161 2.58 -13.31 -7.83
CA ALA A 161 3.55 -12.28 -7.47
C ALA A 161 3.20 -11.57 -6.14
N ALA A 162 1.91 -11.50 -5.78
CA ALA A 162 1.48 -10.92 -4.50
C ALA A 162 1.91 -11.81 -3.32
N SER A 163 1.72 -13.13 -3.40
CA SER A 163 2.22 -14.03 -2.34
C SER A 163 3.76 -14.02 -2.25
N ALA A 164 4.46 -13.89 -3.38
CA ALA A 164 5.91 -13.70 -3.35
C ALA A 164 6.31 -12.38 -2.66
N HIS A 165 5.56 -11.30 -2.88
CA HIS A 165 5.76 -10.04 -2.15
C HIS A 165 5.57 -10.21 -0.64
N ASP A 166 4.51 -10.90 -0.25
CA ASP A 166 4.12 -11.16 1.14
C ASP A 166 5.17 -12.03 1.85
N LEU A 167 5.70 -13.07 1.20
CA LEU A 167 6.83 -13.86 1.71
C LEU A 167 8.08 -13.01 1.92
N GLY A 168 8.36 -12.09 0.99
CA GLY A 168 9.48 -11.17 1.11
C GLY A 168 9.37 -10.35 2.40
N PHE A 169 8.18 -9.84 2.71
CA PHE A 169 7.92 -9.11 3.96
C PHE A 169 8.00 -10.00 5.20
N LEU A 170 7.42 -11.19 5.18
CA LEU A 170 7.48 -12.12 6.30
C LEU A 170 8.93 -12.54 6.61
N ALA A 171 9.74 -12.77 5.57
CA ALA A 171 11.16 -13.07 5.70
C ALA A 171 11.96 -11.86 6.21
N TYR A 172 11.68 -10.66 5.68
CA TYR A 172 12.30 -9.41 6.15
C TYR A 172 12.05 -9.21 7.65
N CYS A 173 10.79 -9.30 8.10
CA CYS A 173 10.44 -9.14 9.51
C CYS A 173 11.11 -10.19 10.41
N ALA A 174 11.34 -11.41 9.93
CA ALA A 174 12.05 -12.44 10.67
C ALA A 174 13.58 -12.35 10.60
N GLY A 175 14.14 -11.32 9.95
CA GLY A 175 15.59 -11.17 9.79
C GLY A 175 16.21 -12.09 8.75
N GLN A 176 15.40 -12.71 7.90
CA GLN A 176 15.82 -13.66 6.87
C GLN A 176 16.09 -12.91 5.56
N GLY A 177 17.06 -11.98 5.58
CA GLY A 177 17.29 -11.03 4.48
C GLY A 177 17.52 -11.66 3.11
N ALA A 178 18.24 -12.78 3.03
CA ALA A 178 18.46 -13.48 1.76
C ALA A 178 17.16 -14.06 1.16
N GLU A 179 16.29 -14.60 2.02
CA GLU A 179 14.97 -15.10 1.60
C GLU A 179 14.05 -13.93 1.21
N ALA A 180 14.12 -12.80 1.92
CA ALA A 180 13.37 -11.60 1.59
C ALA A 180 13.70 -11.07 0.18
N VAL A 181 15.00 -10.94 -0.11
CA VAL A 181 15.50 -10.53 -1.44
C VAL A 181 15.03 -11.51 -2.51
N HIS A 182 15.19 -12.82 -2.30
CA HIS A 182 14.78 -13.84 -3.26
C HIS A 182 13.30 -13.71 -3.65
N TRP A 183 12.41 -13.61 -2.67
CA TRP A 183 10.98 -13.54 -2.94
C TRP A 183 10.54 -12.20 -3.52
N TRP A 184 11.11 -11.08 -3.08
CA TRP A 184 10.88 -9.79 -3.72
C TRP A 184 11.39 -9.73 -5.16
N GLU A 185 12.52 -10.36 -5.49
CA GLU A 185 13.00 -10.50 -6.87
C GLU A 185 12.04 -11.33 -7.73
N CYS A 186 11.52 -12.44 -7.19
CA CYS A 186 10.49 -13.24 -7.86
C CYS A 186 9.22 -12.41 -8.13
N ALA A 187 8.73 -11.68 -7.13
CA ALA A 187 7.56 -10.81 -7.27
C ALA A 187 7.80 -9.66 -8.26
N ALA A 188 8.96 -9.01 -8.20
CA ALA A 188 9.34 -7.93 -9.11
C ALA A 188 9.42 -8.40 -10.57
N ARG A 189 9.98 -9.60 -10.82
CA ARG A 189 9.95 -10.24 -12.15
C ARG A 189 8.54 -10.59 -12.62
N GLY A 190 7.65 -10.90 -11.68
CA GLY A 190 6.21 -11.06 -11.92
C GLY A 190 5.44 -9.74 -12.12
N GLY A 191 6.12 -8.59 -12.13
CA GLY A 191 5.52 -7.27 -12.36
C GLY A 191 5.03 -6.54 -11.09
N HIS A 192 5.31 -7.07 -9.89
CA HIS A 192 4.88 -6.44 -8.63
C HIS A 192 5.73 -5.20 -8.31
N ALA A 193 5.17 -4.01 -8.55
CA ALA A 193 5.87 -2.74 -8.41
C ALA A 193 6.38 -2.48 -6.98
N ASP A 194 5.57 -2.77 -5.96
CA ASP A 194 5.96 -2.55 -4.56
C ASP A 194 7.13 -3.46 -4.14
N SER A 195 7.27 -4.65 -4.74
CA SER A 195 8.40 -5.55 -4.46
C SER A 195 9.69 -5.00 -5.05
N ALA A 196 9.62 -4.51 -6.30
CA ALA A 196 10.75 -3.81 -6.90
C ALA A 196 11.13 -2.57 -6.07
N TYR A 197 10.15 -1.83 -5.56
CA TYR A 197 10.42 -0.71 -4.66
C TYR A 197 11.08 -1.14 -3.34
N CYS A 198 10.53 -2.15 -2.65
CA CYS A 198 11.09 -2.67 -1.40
C CYS A 198 12.52 -3.20 -1.58
N LEU A 199 12.79 -3.88 -2.69
CA LEU A 199 14.13 -4.35 -3.02
C LEU A 199 15.09 -3.19 -3.29
N GLY A 200 14.64 -2.15 -3.99
CA GLY A 200 15.40 -0.91 -4.15
C GLY A 200 15.75 -0.27 -2.81
N LEU A 201 14.78 -0.15 -1.90
CA LEU A 201 15.02 0.36 -0.55
C LEU A 201 15.99 -0.53 0.24
N TYR A 202 15.88 -1.85 0.12
CA TYR A 202 16.72 -2.81 0.83
C TYR A 202 18.18 -2.69 0.40
N LEU A 203 18.44 -2.62 -0.91
CA LEU A 203 19.77 -2.41 -1.48
C LEU A 203 20.33 -1.04 -1.10
N HIS A 204 19.51 0.00 -1.17
CA HIS A 204 19.92 1.35 -0.80
C HIS A 204 20.30 1.44 0.69
N ALA A 205 19.48 0.86 1.58
CA ALA A 205 19.81 0.70 3.00
C ALA A 205 21.11 -0.10 3.21
N GLY A 206 21.35 -1.10 2.36
CA GLY A 206 22.57 -1.90 2.30
C GLY A 206 23.80 -1.20 1.70
N ARG A 207 23.71 0.10 1.36
CA ARG A 207 24.77 0.89 0.69
C ARG A 207 25.09 0.40 -0.73
N ASP A 208 24.10 -0.13 -1.43
CA ASP A 208 24.14 -0.40 -2.87
C ASP A 208 23.15 0.49 -3.63
N PRO A 209 23.47 1.80 -3.80
CA PRO A 209 22.58 2.73 -4.50
C PRO A 209 22.48 2.44 -6.00
N GLU A 210 23.50 1.82 -6.60
CA GLU A 210 23.51 1.49 -8.03
C GLU A 210 22.54 0.33 -8.34
N GLY A 211 22.62 -0.75 -7.54
CA GLY A 211 21.64 -1.84 -7.60
C GLY A 211 20.23 -1.37 -7.29
N ALA A 212 20.08 -0.50 -6.29
CA ALA A 212 18.78 0.08 -5.93
C ALA A 212 18.12 0.83 -7.10
N GLU A 213 18.90 1.62 -7.86
CA GLU A 213 18.39 2.43 -8.97
C GLU A 213 17.77 1.58 -10.08
N ALA A 214 18.31 0.37 -10.34
CA ALA A 214 17.74 -0.56 -11.32
C ALA A 214 16.32 -0.99 -10.93
N TYR A 215 16.12 -1.30 -9.64
CA TYR A 215 14.81 -1.71 -9.13
C TYR A 215 13.84 -0.53 -8.96
N TYR A 216 14.33 0.66 -8.60
CA TYR A 216 13.49 1.86 -8.65
C TYR A 216 12.99 2.16 -10.06
N ARG A 217 13.84 2.03 -11.09
CA ARG A 217 13.39 2.16 -12.49
C ARG A 217 12.35 1.12 -12.86
N LEU A 218 12.51 -0.12 -12.39
CA LEU A 218 11.53 -1.17 -12.63
C LEU A 218 10.17 -0.83 -12.00
N ALA A 219 10.15 -0.39 -10.73
CA ALA A 219 8.93 0.03 -10.05
C ALA A 219 8.30 1.28 -10.68
N ALA A 220 9.11 2.28 -11.05
CA ALA A 220 8.62 3.52 -11.65
C ALA A 220 8.01 3.32 -13.05
N ARG A 221 8.42 2.28 -13.80
CA ARG A 221 7.75 1.90 -15.06
C ARG A 221 6.31 1.43 -14.85
N SER A 222 5.99 0.92 -13.67
CA SER A 222 4.63 0.58 -13.23
C SER A 222 3.99 1.71 -12.42
N GLU A 223 4.42 2.95 -12.64
CA GLU A 223 3.88 4.17 -12.02
C GLU A 223 3.99 4.23 -10.49
N HIS A 224 4.90 3.45 -9.87
CA HIS A 224 5.07 3.49 -8.43
C HIS A 224 5.65 4.85 -7.97
N PRO A 225 4.91 5.65 -7.17
CA PRO A 225 5.31 7.02 -6.88
C PRO A 225 6.55 7.10 -5.99
N GLY A 226 6.69 6.22 -4.99
CA GLY A 226 7.89 6.13 -4.13
C GLY A 226 9.18 5.97 -4.94
N ALA A 227 9.20 4.99 -5.85
CA ALA A 227 10.32 4.76 -6.74
C ALA A 227 10.65 5.97 -7.64
N ALA A 228 9.64 6.61 -8.23
CA ALA A 228 9.84 7.82 -9.01
C ALA A 228 10.46 8.94 -8.15
N SER A 229 9.97 9.17 -6.92
CA SER A 229 10.56 10.14 -5.99
C SER A 229 12.03 9.85 -5.66
N ARG A 230 12.37 8.57 -5.44
CA ARG A 230 13.76 8.14 -5.23
C ARG A 230 14.64 8.43 -6.45
N LEU A 231 14.16 8.16 -7.66
CA LEU A 231 14.88 8.49 -8.89
C LEU A 231 15.03 10.00 -9.10
N GLY A 232 14.03 10.80 -8.71
CA GLY A 232 14.10 12.26 -8.70
C GLY A 232 15.23 12.76 -7.79
N GLY A 233 15.33 12.20 -6.57
CA GLY A 233 16.43 12.49 -5.65
C GLY A 233 17.82 12.09 -6.18
N VAL A 234 17.92 10.93 -6.86
CA VAL A 234 19.16 10.48 -7.51
C VAL A 234 19.54 11.40 -8.68
N ALA A 235 18.57 11.87 -9.47
CA ALA A 235 18.83 12.81 -10.55
C ALA A 235 19.29 14.18 -10.01
N LEU A 236 18.67 14.67 -8.92
CA LEU A 236 19.08 15.90 -8.23
C LEU A 236 20.52 15.82 -7.73
N SER A 237 20.92 14.72 -7.09
CA SER A 237 22.29 14.59 -6.57
C SER A 237 23.35 14.56 -7.68
N ARG A 238 22.95 14.19 -8.91
CA ARG A 238 23.78 14.25 -10.12
C ARG A 238 23.71 15.60 -10.84
N GLY A 239 22.87 16.52 -10.38
CA GLY A 239 22.62 17.81 -11.05
C GLY A 239 21.79 17.72 -12.33
N ASP A 240 21.16 16.58 -12.62
CA ASP A 240 20.28 16.43 -13.78
C ASP A 240 18.86 16.90 -13.45
N LEU A 241 18.68 18.22 -13.51
CA LEU A 241 17.40 18.88 -13.20
C LEU A 241 16.27 18.42 -14.13
N ARG A 242 16.56 18.08 -15.39
CA ARG A 242 15.53 17.64 -16.34
C ARG A 242 15.01 16.25 -16.00
N ALA A 243 15.91 15.31 -15.71
CA ALA A 243 15.51 14.00 -15.24
C ALA A 243 14.82 14.08 -13.86
N ALA A 244 15.33 14.92 -12.96
CA ALA A 244 14.71 15.15 -11.66
C ALA A 244 13.26 15.64 -11.81
N ARG A 245 13.02 16.63 -12.69
CA ARG A 245 11.69 17.13 -12.99
C ARG A 245 10.77 16.01 -13.44
N ALA A 246 11.17 15.24 -14.47
CA ALA A 246 10.33 14.17 -15.00
C ALA A 246 9.92 13.16 -13.92
N TRP A 247 10.87 12.76 -13.06
CA TRP A 247 10.60 11.81 -11.98
C TRP A 247 9.74 12.39 -10.86
N PHE A 248 10.00 13.62 -10.42
CA PHE A 248 9.18 14.25 -9.38
C PHE A 248 7.78 14.58 -9.88
N GLU A 249 7.60 15.03 -11.13
CA GLU A 249 6.27 15.24 -11.71
C GLU A 249 5.48 13.93 -11.81
N GLN A 250 6.14 12.84 -12.22
CA GLN A 250 5.52 11.52 -12.21
C GLN A 250 5.06 11.11 -10.80
N ALA A 251 5.91 11.30 -9.77
CA ALA A 251 5.55 10.99 -8.39
C ALA A 251 4.45 11.92 -7.84
N ALA A 252 4.51 13.21 -8.17
CA ALA A 252 3.60 14.26 -7.74
C ALA A 252 2.16 14.07 -8.26
N ASN A 253 2.01 13.39 -9.41
CA ASN A 253 0.70 13.00 -9.95
C ASN A 253 -0.08 12.07 -9.00
N ALA A 254 0.60 11.31 -8.14
CA ALA A 254 -0.04 10.49 -7.11
C ALA A 254 -0.57 11.29 -5.91
N GLY A 255 -0.42 12.62 -5.90
CA GLY A 255 -1.02 13.49 -4.88
C GLY A 255 -0.17 13.70 -3.62
N ARG A 256 1.05 13.16 -3.56
CA ARG A 256 1.92 13.28 -2.37
C ARG A 256 2.54 14.67 -2.29
N ALA A 257 2.29 15.38 -1.19
CA ALA A 257 2.73 16.75 -0.97
C ALA A 257 4.26 16.93 -1.08
N TYR A 258 5.03 15.98 -0.56
CA TYR A 258 6.50 15.99 -0.68
C TYR A 258 6.95 16.04 -2.14
N ASP A 259 6.39 15.20 -3.00
CA ASP A 259 6.80 15.13 -4.41
C ASP A 259 6.37 16.36 -5.21
N GLN A 260 5.16 16.86 -4.93
CA GLN A 260 4.67 18.11 -5.52
C GLN A 260 5.59 19.27 -5.13
N ARG A 261 5.99 19.36 -3.85
CA ARG A 261 6.96 20.35 -3.40
C ARG A 261 8.30 20.22 -4.11
N MET A 262 8.84 19.00 -4.21
CA MET A 262 10.11 18.76 -4.90
C MET A 262 10.02 19.08 -6.40
N ALA A 263 8.92 18.74 -7.07
CA ALA A 263 8.66 19.14 -8.46
C ALA A 263 8.64 20.68 -8.60
N GLY A 264 7.98 21.38 -7.66
CA GLY A 264 7.97 22.84 -7.59
C GLY A 264 9.37 23.43 -7.50
N PHE A 265 10.20 22.96 -6.57
CA PHE A 265 11.59 23.41 -6.44
C PHE A 265 12.42 23.18 -7.70
N VAL A 266 12.33 21.99 -8.31
CA VAL A 266 13.05 21.70 -9.55
C VAL A 266 12.59 22.61 -10.70
N CYS A 267 11.30 22.94 -10.76
CA CYS A 267 10.78 23.87 -11.77
C CYS A 267 11.32 25.29 -11.58
N VAL A 268 11.48 25.77 -10.33
CA VAL A 268 12.13 27.06 -10.05
C VAL A 268 13.58 27.06 -10.54
N GLU A 269 14.35 26.02 -10.23
CA GLU A 269 15.75 25.90 -10.68
C GLU A 269 15.88 25.82 -12.21
N LEU A 270 14.82 25.38 -12.90
CA LEU A 270 14.72 25.34 -14.35
C LEU A 270 14.12 26.61 -14.97
N ASP A 271 13.81 27.62 -14.17
CA ASP A 271 13.17 28.87 -14.60
C ASP A 271 11.79 28.66 -15.26
N ASP A 272 11.06 27.61 -14.85
CA ASP A 272 9.68 27.32 -15.26
C ASP A 272 8.71 27.71 -14.16
N THR A 273 8.49 29.02 -14.04
CA THR A 273 7.61 29.63 -13.03
C THR A 273 6.17 29.11 -13.11
N ALA A 274 5.67 28.81 -14.31
CA ALA A 274 4.31 28.31 -14.49
C ALA A 274 4.14 26.91 -13.90
N ALA A 275 5.08 26.00 -14.17
CA ALA A 275 5.08 24.67 -13.59
C ALA A 275 5.37 24.71 -12.07
N ALA A 276 6.28 25.56 -11.62
CA ALA A 276 6.55 25.76 -10.20
C ALA A 276 5.29 26.21 -9.44
N SER A 277 4.59 27.22 -9.96
CA SER A 277 3.32 27.72 -9.46
C SER A 277 2.25 26.63 -9.40
N HIS A 278 2.12 25.83 -10.46
CA HIS A 278 1.20 24.68 -10.50
C HIS A 278 1.47 23.70 -9.35
N TRP A 279 2.72 23.28 -9.17
CA TRP A 279 3.07 22.25 -8.19
C TRP A 279 3.03 22.75 -6.76
N PHE A 280 3.57 23.93 -6.47
CA PHE A 280 3.49 24.51 -5.13
C PHE A 280 2.03 24.82 -4.75
N GLY A 281 1.21 25.33 -5.68
CA GLY A 281 -0.21 25.58 -5.43
C GLY A 281 -0.99 24.31 -5.06
N ARG A 282 -0.70 23.17 -5.73
CA ARG A 282 -1.32 21.88 -5.39
C ARG A 282 -0.88 21.36 -4.01
N ALA A 283 0.41 21.41 -3.71
CA ALA A 283 0.94 20.99 -2.40
C ALA A 283 0.41 21.87 -1.27
N ALA A 284 0.36 23.19 -1.49
CA ALA A 284 -0.19 24.16 -0.56
C ALA A 284 -1.68 23.91 -0.27
N ALA A 285 -2.47 23.61 -1.31
CA ALA A 285 -3.88 23.22 -1.15
C ALA A 285 -4.04 21.91 -0.36
N GLY A 286 -3.05 21.03 -0.41
CA GLY A 286 -2.95 19.82 0.42
C GLY A 286 -2.48 20.06 1.86
N GLY A 287 -2.19 21.31 2.25
CA GLY A 287 -1.76 21.69 3.60
C GLY A 287 -0.24 21.74 3.81
N ASP A 288 0.58 21.57 2.77
CA ASP A 288 2.04 21.68 2.89
C ASP A 288 2.48 23.13 3.12
N ALA A 289 2.95 23.42 4.33
CA ALA A 289 3.26 24.78 4.76
C ALA A 289 4.44 25.41 4.00
N GLU A 290 5.46 24.61 3.66
CA GLU A 290 6.62 25.05 2.89
C GLU A 290 6.20 25.42 1.46
N SER A 291 5.36 24.61 0.82
CA SER A 291 4.82 24.91 -0.51
C SER A 291 3.86 26.10 -0.48
N ALA A 292 3.05 26.26 0.56
CA ALA A 292 2.22 27.45 0.74
C ALA A 292 3.07 28.73 0.83
N PHE A 293 4.17 28.69 1.58
CA PHE A 293 5.12 29.78 1.62
C PHE A 293 5.75 30.07 0.24
N ASN A 294 6.31 29.06 -0.43
CA ASN A 294 6.94 29.23 -1.74
C ASN A 294 5.94 29.66 -2.83
N TYR A 295 4.70 29.17 -2.79
CA TYR A 295 3.64 29.63 -3.68
C TYR A 295 3.29 31.09 -3.43
N GLY A 296 3.19 31.50 -2.16
CA GLY A 296 2.94 32.89 -1.80
C GLY A 296 4.04 33.84 -2.30
N LEU A 297 5.31 33.42 -2.24
CA LEU A 297 6.43 34.16 -2.83
C LEU A 297 6.28 34.32 -4.34
N LEU A 298 5.97 33.24 -5.07
CA LEU A 298 5.76 33.29 -6.52
C LEU A 298 4.60 34.21 -6.91
N LEU A 299 3.47 34.12 -6.19
CA LEU A 299 2.31 35.00 -6.42
C LEU A 299 2.69 36.48 -6.34
N ILE A 300 3.49 36.87 -5.35
CA ILE A 300 3.91 38.26 -5.17
C ILE A 300 4.94 38.67 -6.23
N ALA A 301 6.02 37.88 -6.36
CA ALA A 301 7.18 38.26 -7.16
C ALA A 301 6.92 38.19 -8.67
N GLU A 302 6.23 37.14 -9.12
CA GLU A 302 6.08 36.83 -10.54
C GLU A 302 4.72 37.27 -11.10
N PHE A 303 3.68 37.23 -10.26
CA PHE A 303 2.30 37.53 -10.69
C PHE A 303 1.76 38.86 -10.12
N GLY A 304 2.48 39.52 -9.22
CA GLY A 304 2.04 40.77 -8.57
C GLY A 304 0.81 40.61 -7.68
N ASP A 305 0.43 39.38 -7.32
CA ASP A 305 -0.75 39.07 -6.50
C ASP A 305 -0.41 39.10 -5.01
N LEU A 306 -0.35 40.32 -4.45
CA LEU A 306 -0.12 40.52 -3.03
C LEU A 306 -1.24 39.94 -2.15
N ALA A 307 -2.48 39.92 -2.63
CA ALA A 307 -3.60 39.40 -1.85
C ALA A 307 -3.52 37.87 -1.72
N GLY A 308 -3.27 37.16 -2.83
CA GLY A 308 -3.03 35.73 -2.85
C GLY A 308 -1.76 35.33 -2.09
N GLY A 309 -0.68 36.10 -2.24
CA GLY A 309 0.55 35.91 -1.47
C GLY A 309 0.33 35.95 0.04
N ARG A 310 -0.33 37.00 0.54
CA ARG A 310 -0.68 37.13 1.98
C ARG A 310 -1.63 36.02 2.45
N HIS A 311 -2.56 35.57 1.59
CA HIS A 311 -3.43 34.46 1.92
C HIS A 311 -2.62 33.19 2.23
N TRP A 312 -1.69 32.82 1.35
CA TRP A 312 -0.88 31.60 1.52
C TRP A 312 0.16 31.71 2.63
N PHE A 313 0.77 32.88 2.84
CA PHE A 313 1.61 33.10 4.01
C PHE A 313 0.85 32.89 5.32
N ARG A 314 -0.42 33.34 5.39
CA ARG A 314 -1.26 33.12 6.57
C ARG A 314 -1.56 31.65 6.80
N GLN A 315 -1.80 30.87 5.75
CA GLN A 315 -1.98 29.42 5.87
C GLN A 315 -0.70 28.73 6.35
N ALA A 316 0.43 29.05 5.74
CA ALA A 316 1.73 28.49 6.14
C ALA A 316 2.09 28.85 7.59
N ALA A 317 1.88 30.11 8.01
CA ALA A 317 2.13 30.58 9.37
C ALA A 317 1.25 29.84 10.40
N ARG A 318 -0.03 29.63 10.10
CA ARG A 318 -0.94 28.82 10.93
C ARG A 318 -0.52 27.36 11.03
N ALA A 319 0.11 26.83 9.98
CA ALA A 319 0.71 25.51 9.98
C ALA A 319 2.11 25.47 10.64
N GLY A 320 2.54 26.54 11.32
CA GLY A 320 3.79 26.59 12.09
C GLY A 320 5.03 26.99 11.28
N HIS A 321 4.86 27.52 10.06
CA HIS A 321 6.01 27.91 9.24
C HIS A 321 6.58 29.27 9.63
N HIS A 322 7.76 29.27 10.27
CA HIS A 322 8.42 30.47 10.80
C HIS A 322 8.57 31.62 9.78
N ARG A 323 9.19 31.38 8.63
CA ARG A 323 9.48 32.46 7.66
C ARG A 323 8.19 33.09 7.13
N ALA A 324 7.17 32.30 6.86
CA ALA A 324 5.86 32.78 6.45
C ALA A 324 5.21 33.70 7.50
N ALA A 325 5.32 33.36 8.79
CA ALA A 325 4.83 34.22 9.87
C ALA A 325 5.55 35.57 9.91
N VAL A 326 6.88 35.57 9.79
CA VAL A 326 7.70 36.79 9.80
C VAL A 326 7.40 37.67 8.57
N GLU A 327 7.39 37.09 7.37
CA GLU A 327 7.10 37.83 6.13
C GLU A 327 5.67 38.40 6.13
N LEU A 328 4.69 37.62 6.60
CA LEU A 328 3.31 38.09 6.76
C LEU A 328 3.23 39.26 7.74
N GLY A 329 3.87 39.16 8.91
CA GLY A 329 3.88 40.23 9.91
C GLY A 329 4.49 41.53 9.38
N GLY A 330 5.57 41.42 8.58
CA GLY A 330 6.15 42.55 7.88
C GLY A 330 5.19 43.21 6.89
N LEU A 331 4.54 42.40 6.02
CA LEU A 331 3.58 42.90 5.04
C LEU A 331 2.35 43.55 5.69
N LEU A 332 1.81 42.95 6.77
CA LEU A 332 0.68 43.50 7.52
C LEU A 332 1.04 44.81 8.23
N SER A 333 2.26 44.92 8.75
CA SER A 333 2.75 46.16 9.38
C SER A 333 2.80 47.32 8.38
N VAL A 334 3.29 47.06 7.17
CA VAL A 334 3.32 48.06 6.08
C VAL A 334 1.91 48.43 5.63
N ALA A 335 0.97 47.48 5.65
CA ALA A 335 -0.43 47.71 5.31
C ALA A 335 -1.24 48.44 6.42
N GLY A 336 -0.65 48.69 7.59
CA GLY A 336 -1.32 49.31 8.74
C GLY A 336 -2.19 48.36 9.57
N GLU A 337 -2.11 47.05 9.31
CA GLU A 337 -2.85 45.98 10.00
C GLU A 337 -2.09 45.55 11.28
N HIS A 338 -1.77 46.51 12.15
CA HIS A 338 -0.83 46.34 13.27
C HIS A 338 -1.25 45.29 14.30
N GLY A 339 -2.56 45.04 14.48
CA GLY A 339 -3.06 44.04 15.44
C GLY A 339 -2.63 42.62 15.06
N GLU A 340 -2.96 42.18 13.85
CA GLU A 340 -2.56 40.86 13.36
C GLU A 340 -1.04 40.77 13.14
N ALA A 341 -0.40 41.87 12.71
CA ALA A 341 1.06 41.90 12.58
C ALA A 341 1.75 41.59 13.91
N GLN A 342 1.24 42.11 15.03
CA GLN A 342 1.80 41.87 16.36
C GLN A 342 1.65 40.41 16.78
N GLU A 343 0.54 39.75 16.44
CA GLU A 343 0.32 38.33 16.76
C GLU A 343 1.41 37.44 16.15
N TRP A 344 1.76 37.68 14.88
CA TRP A 344 2.77 36.88 14.18
C TRP A 344 4.22 37.23 14.56
N LEU A 345 4.49 38.49 14.94
CA LEU A 345 5.84 38.97 15.24
C LEU A 345 6.24 38.81 16.71
N ALA A 346 5.29 38.72 17.64
CA ALA A 346 5.59 38.63 19.07
C ALA A 346 6.14 37.26 19.48
N ASP A 347 5.60 36.17 18.89
CA ASP A 347 6.02 34.80 19.15
C ASP A 347 5.88 33.96 17.86
N PRO A 348 6.72 34.21 16.83
CA PRO A 348 6.65 33.44 15.61
C PRO A 348 6.95 31.96 15.90
N PRO A 349 6.35 31.02 15.14
CA PRO A 349 6.70 29.61 15.24
C PRO A 349 8.22 29.44 15.20
N PRO A 350 8.85 28.57 16.00
CA PRO A 350 10.30 28.43 15.97
C PRO A 350 10.74 28.05 14.54
N PRO A 351 11.89 28.56 14.06
CA PRO A 351 12.42 28.12 12.78
C PRO A 351 12.54 26.61 12.76
N SER A 352 12.30 26.00 11.60
CA SER A 352 12.51 24.57 11.35
C SER A 352 14.01 24.27 11.35
N SER A 353 14.69 24.50 12.47
CA SER A 353 16.14 24.52 12.59
C SER A 353 16.67 23.23 13.19
N TRP A 354 16.16 22.04 12.86
CA TRP A 354 16.57 20.82 13.60
C TRP A 354 16.59 19.50 12.82
N ALA A 355 16.27 19.48 11.54
CA ALA A 355 16.33 18.27 10.72
C ALA A 355 17.48 18.37 9.71
N ARG A 356 18.69 18.01 10.15
CA ARG A 356 19.67 17.53 9.17
C ARG A 356 19.00 16.35 8.47
N PRO A 357 18.89 16.33 7.12
CA PRO A 357 18.27 15.20 6.44
C PRO A 357 18.96 13.92 6.92
N ALA A 358 18.18 12.91 7.31
CA ALA A 358 18.73 11.62 7.64
C ALA A 358 19.57 11.12 6.45
N GLU A 359 20.62 10.35 6.73
CA GLU A 359 21.40 9.73 5.67
C GLU A 359 20.46 8.91 4.78
N PRO A 360 20.62 8.92 3.44
CA PRO A 360 19.70 8.27 2.51
C PRO A 360 19.41 6.80 2.87
N GLU A 361 20.41 6.10 3.39
CA GLU A 361 20.32 4.71 3.84
C GLU A 361 19.46 4.54 5.09
N LEU A 362 19.44 5.52 6.00
CA LEU A 362 18.56 5.52 7.16
C LEU A 362 17.12 5.85 6.75
N THR A 363 16.92 6.76 5.80
CA THR A 363 15.60 7.03 5.24
C THR A 363 15.04 5.79 4.52
N ALA A 364 15.86 5.07 3.76
CA ALA A 364 15.42 3.83 3.12
C ALA A 364 15.04 2.74 4.15
N ARG A 365 15.80 2.63 5.25
CA ARG A 365 15.43 1.76 6.39
C ARG A 365 14.12 2.19 7.04
N ALA A 366 13.94 3.48 7.28
CA ALA A 366 12.72 4.02 7.88
C ALA A 366 11.49 3.72 7.01
N GLU A 367 11.60 3.81 5.69
CA GLU A 367 10.49 3.45 4.79
C GLU A 367 10.16 1.97 4.79
N LEU A 368 11.19 1.10 4.78
CA LEU A 368 10.97 -0.35 4.92
C LEU A 368 10.31 -0.70 6.25
N ALA A 369 10.76 -0.06 7.34
CA ALA A 369 10.16 -0.24 8.66
C ALA A 369 8.71 0.25 8.71
N ALA A 370 8.42 1.42 8.14
CA ALA A 370 7.05 1.93 8.05
C ALA A 370 6.14 0.97 7.27
N ALA A 371 6.62 0.43 6.15
CA ALA A 371 5.87 -0.55 5.36
C ALA A 371 5.65 -1.87 6.14
N ALA A 372 6.68 -2.36 6.83
CA ALA A 372 6.59 -3.56 7.65
C ALA A 372 5.60 -3.40 8.83
N THR A 373 5.62 -2.25 9.51
CA THR A 373 4.67 -1.97 10.60
C THR A 373 3.25 -1.79 10.08
N ARG A 374 3.05 -1.07 8.97
CA ARG A 374 1.72 -0.92 8.35
C ARG A 374 1.11 -2.28 8.01
N ARG A 375 1.91 -3.20 7.48
CA ARG A 375 1.45 -4.56 7.17
C ARG A 375 1.05 -5.34 8.44
N ARG A 376 1.89 -5.29 9.48
CA ARG A 376 1.70 -6.12 10.69
C ARG A 376 0.57 -5.62 11.58
N ASP A 377 0.50 -4.32 11.79
CA ASP A 377 -0.33 -3.71 12.84
C ASP A 377 -1.43 -2.80 12.28
N GLY A 378 -1.48 -2.60 10.95
CA GLY A 378 -2.37 -1.63 10.30
C GLY A 378 -2.04 -0.17 10.60
N ALA A 379 -1.00 0.08 11.40
CA ALA A 379 -0.64 1.40 11.88
C ALA A 379 0.22 2.14 10.85
N GLU A 380 -0.20 3.36 10.51
CA GLU A 380 0.63 4.26 9.72
C GLU A 380 1.62 4.99 10.62
N LEU A 381 2.90 4.75 10.37
CA LEU A 381 3.99 5.46 11.01
C LEU A 381 4.60 6.44 10.04
N GLU A 382 4.89 7.64 10.55
CA GLU A 382 5.61 8.64 9.80
C GLU A 382 7.05 8.20 9.57
N VAL A 383 7.44 8.15 8.30
CA VAL A 383 8.82 7.83 7.89
C VAL A 383 9.80 8.82 8.52
N ALA A 384 9.39 10.08 8.68
CA ALA A 384 10.18 11.13 9.31
C ALA A 384 10.52 10.79 10.77
N ASP A 385 9.57 10.30 11.55
CA ASP A 385 9.77 9.92 12.95
C ASP A 385 10.74 8.74 13.06
N LEU A 386 10.55 7.71 12.23
CA LEU A 386 11.46 6.56 12.17
C LEU A 386 12.87 6.96 11.75
N ALA A 387 12.99 7.82 10.74
CA ALA A 387 14.27 8.35 10.31
C ALA A 387 14.95 9.18 11.41
N GLU A 388 14.17 9.96 12.17
CA GLU A 388 14.67 10.75 13.30
C GLU A 388 15.22 9.86 14.42
N VAL A 389 14.51 8.79 14.79
CA VAL A 389 15.01 7.80 15.78
C VAL A 389 16.35 7.22 15.32
N LEU A 390 16.42 6.78 14.06
CA LEU A 390 17.64 6.19 13.49
C LEU A 390 18.80 7.21 13.42
N SER A 391 18.55 8.41 12.94
CA SER A 391 19.58 9.46 12.78
C SER A 391 20.05 10.00 14.12
N THR A 392 19.15 10.14 15.10
CA THR A 392 19.51 10.67 16.42
C THR A 392 20.47 9.72 17.11
N TRP A 393 20.21 8.40 17.03
CA TRP A 393 21.17 7.42 17.52
C TRP A 393 22.53 7.53 16.84
N ASP A 394 22.56 7.62 15.50
CA ASP A 394 23.83 7.70 14.77
C ASP A 394 24.62 8.96 15.19
N LEU A 395 23.94 10.11 15.31
CA LEU A 395 24.57 11.35 15.76
C LEU A 395 25.13 11.26 17.19
N MET A 396 24.38 10.64 18.12
CA MET A 396 24.82 10.45 19.51
C MET A 396 26.02 9.52 19.62
N THR A 397 26.11 8.52 18.74
CA THR A 397 27.11 7.45 18.83
C THR A 397 28.29 7.63 17.89
N ARG A 398 28.20 8.53 16.91
CA ARG A 398 29.29 8.88 15.97
C ARG A 398 30.60 9.33 16.65
N PRO A 399 30.61 10.01 17.80
CA PRO A 399 31.88 10.30 18.49
C PRO A 399 32.52 9.08 19.18
N LEU A 400 31.81 7.95 19.25
CA LEU A 400 32.10 6.82 20.15
C LEU A 400 32.67 5.60 19.43
N HIS A 401 33.26 5.76 18.23
CA HIS A 401 33.79 4.64 17.43
C HIS A 401 34.76 3.73 18.20
N ASP A 402 35.44 4.25 19.22
CA ASP A 402 36.42 3.54 20.06
C ASP A 402 35.90 3.17 21.46
N HIS A 403 34.63 3.48 21.80
CA HIS A 403 34.07 3.17 23.12
C HIS A 403 33.60 1.71 23.17
N SER A 404 34.14 0.94 24.14
CA SER A 404 33.77 -0.46 24.34
C SER A 404 32.34 -0.66 24.87
N ASP A 405 31.73 0.38 25.46
CA ASP A 405 30.35 0.35 25.96
C ASP A 405 29.62 1.68 25.72
N VAL A 406 28.93 1.76 24.59
CA VAL A 406 28.15 2.93 24.15
C VAL A 406 26.97 3.21 25.09
N LEU A 407 26.34 2.19 25.67
CA LEU A 407 25.17 2.36 26.52
C LEU A 407 25.56 2.98 27.86
N ALA A 408 26.60 2.45 28.50
CA ALA A 408 27.11 2.99 29.75
C ALA A 408 27.52 4.47 29.60
N TRP A 409 28.20 4.81 28.50
CA TRP A 409 28.58 6.19 28.21
C TRP A 409 27.38 7.12 28.04
N LEU A 410 26.34 6.69 27.30
CA LEU A 410 25.14 7.48 27.10
C LEU A 410 24.42 7.74 28.43
N VAL A 411 24.31 6.72 29.29
CA VAL A 411 23.70 6.85 30.63
C VAL A 411 24.48 7.83 31.50
N GLU A 412 25.80 7.66 31.58
CA GLU A 412 26.66 8.52 32.41
C GLU A 412 26.59 9.99 31.96
N ARG A 413 26.65 10.23 30.64
CA ARG A 413 26.78 11.59 30.12
C ARG A 413 25.45 12.34 29.99
N SER A 414 24.35 11.64 29.78
CA SER A 414 23.01 12.25 29.71
C SER A 414 22.29 12.28 31.07
N GLY A 415 22.70 11.44 32.02
CA GLY A 415 21.95 11.20 33.25
C GLY A 415 20.57 10.58 33.03
N ALA A 416 20.32 10.02 31.83
CA ALA A 416 19.09 9.30 31.54
C ALA A 416 19.07 7.93 32.24
N HIS A 417 17.87 7.39 32.47
CA HIS A 417 17.73 6.07 33.07
C HIS A 417 18.23 4.98 32.10
N ALA A 418 19.00 4.01 32.60
CA ALA A 418 19.61 2.96 31.78
C ALA A 418 18.59 2.21 30.92
N SER A 419 17.44 1.86 31.49
CA SER A 419 16.37 1.15 30.76
C SER A 419 15.82 1.92 29.56
N ALA A 420 15.81 3.25 29.59
CA ALA A 420 15.33 4.07 28.47
C ALA A 420 16.33 4.04 27.30
N VAL A 421 17.63 4.11 27.62
CA VAL A 421 18.71 4.02 26.63
C VAL A 421 18.77 2.61 26.02
N GLU A 422 18.64 1.57 26.84
CA GLU A 422 18.56 0.17 26.40
C GLU A 422 17.35 -0.10 25.51
N HIS A 423 16.18 0.46 25.86
CA HIS A 423 14.97 0.30 25.07
C HIS A 423 15.10 0.99 23.69
N LEU A 424 15.60 2.23 23.63
CA LEU A 424 15.93 2.90 22.38
C LEU A 424 16.93 2.08 21.53
N ALA A 425 17.97 1.52 22.15
CA ALA A 425 18.95 0.68 21.47
C ALA A 425 18.32 -0.58 20.86
N SER A 426 17.44 -1.25 21.61
CA SER A 426 16.71 -2.44 21.18
C SER A 426 15.80 -2.14 19.99
N VAL A 427 14.98 -1.08 20.09
CA VAL A 427 14.08 -0.65 19.02
C VAL A 427 14.85 -0.29 17.76
N ARG A 428 15.91 0.50 17.88
CA ARG A 428 16.81 0.78 16.75
C ARG A 428 17.40 -0.51 16.17
N GLY A 429 17.82 -1.44 17.02
CA GLY A 429 18.32 -2.75 16.63
C GLY A 429 17.34 -3.46 15.69
N ALA A 430 16.07 -3.58 16.10
CA ALA A 430 15.01 -4.19 15.29
C ALA A 430 14.80 -3.47 13.94
N LEU A 431 14.83 -2.13 13.93
CA LEU A 431 14.65 -1.34 12.69
C LEU A 431 15.82 -1.47 11.72
N VAL A 432 17.05 -1.58 12.22
CA VAL A 432 18.28 -1.67 11.38
C VAL A 432 18.56 -3.11 10.97
N ARG A 433 18.31 -4.06 11.86
CA ARG A 433 18.53 -5.49 11.69
C ARG A 433 17.27 -6.23 12.17
N PRO A 434 16.25 -6.34 11.32
CA PRO A 434 15.09 -7.16 11.61
C PRO A 434 15.47 -8.54 12.15
N GLY A 435 14.70 -9.04 13.12
CA GLY A 435 15.00 -10.31 13.81
C GLY A 435 16.03 -10.20 14.94
N SER A 436 16.73 -9.08 15.13
CA SER A 436 17.65 -8.90 16.27
C SER A 436 16.94 -8.69 17.60
N ALA A 437 15.70 -8.18 17.56
CA ALA A 437 14.83 -7.98 18.71
C ALA A 437 13.36 -8.08 18.22
N PRO A 438 12.38 -8.19 19.14
CA PRO A 438 10.97 -8.07 18.79
C PRO A 438 10.71 -6.76 18.04
N TRP A 439 9.84 -6.82 17.02
CA TRP A 439 9.45 -5.61 16.32
C TRP A 439 8.68 -4.66 17.25
N PRO A 440 9.00 -3.37 17.25
CA PRO A 440 8.35 -2.41 18.13
C PRO A 440 6.91 -2.15 17.69
N SER A 441 6.04 -2.00 18.68
CA SER A 441 4.69 -1.47 18.50
C SER A 441 4.72 0.04 18.18
N PRO A 442 3.64 0.59 17.60
CA PRO A 442 3.54 2.03 17.37
C PRO A 442 3.72 2.87 18.66
N GLY A 443 3.21 2.37 19.79
CA GLY A 443 3.37 3.04 21.09
C GLY A 443 4.82 3.06 21.59
N GLU A 444 5.54 1.95 21.43
CA GLU A 444 6.97 1.88 21.78
C GLU A 444 7.80 2.84 20.92
N LEU A 445 7.48 2.97 19.62
CA LEU A 445 8.17 3.91 18.74
C LEU A 445 7.97 5.36 19.16
N GLN A 446 6.74 5.75 19.52
CA GLN A 446 6.47 7.09 20.04
C GLN A 446 7.24 7.35 21.34
N HIS A 447 7.31 6.37 22.24
CA HIS A 447 8.08 6.49 23.48
C HIS A 447 9.58 6.64 23.22
N VAL A 448 10.12 5.86 22.29
CA VAL A 448 11.53 5.90 21.89
C VAL A 448 11.88 7.19 21.16
N LEU A 449 10.99 7.75 20.35
CA LEU A 449 11.17 9.05 19.71
C LEU A 449 11.30 10.18 20.74
N VAL A 450 10.44 10.19 21.77
CA VAL A 450 10.54 11.16 22.87
C VAL A 450 11.88 10.99 23.62
N THR A 451 12.28 9.75 23.87
CA THR A 451 13.56 9.45 24.54
C THR A 451 14.75 9.90 23.69
N ALA A 452 14.73 9.66 22.39
CA ALA A 452 15.78 10.11 21.47
C ALA A 452 15.90 11.64 21.47
N ARG A 453 14.77 12.36 21.43
CA ARG A 453 14.73 13.83 21.50
C ARG A 453 15.27 14.37 22.84
N ASP A 454 14.89 13.76 23.97
CA ASP A 454 15.39 14.12 25.30
C ASP A 454 16.91 13.90 25.42
N LEU A 455 17.41 12.74 24.95
CA LEU A 455 18.85 12.45 24.95
C LEU A 455 19.63 13.45 24.09
N ARG A 456 19.12 13.78 22.89
CA ARG A 456 19.73 14.78 22.00
C ARG A 456 19.84 16.14 22.69
N TRP A 457 18.78 16.56 23.39
CA TRP A 457 18.77 17.80 24.18
C TRP A 457 19.79 17.77 25.32
N ARG A 458 19.80 16.71 26.15
CA ARG A 458 20.73 16.55 27.29
C ARG A 458 22.19 16.54 26.87
N LEU A 459 22.51 15.94 25.73
CA LEU A 459 23.86 15.86 25.19
C LEU A 459 24.28 17.12 24.41
N GLY A 460 23.38 18.09 24.23
CA GLY A 460 23.64 19.31 23.49
C GLY A 460 23.91 19.07 21.99
N ILE A 461 23.43 17.96 21.44
CA ILE A 461 23.65 17.58 20.05
C ILE A 461 22.67 18.33 19.18
N ARG A 462 23.19 19.31 18.43
CA ARG A 462 22.39 20.16 17.57
C ARG A 462 22.12 19.54 16.22
#